data_AF-A0A6S6Y4Z0-F1
#
_entry.id   AF-A0A6S6Y4Z0-F1
#
_cell.length_a   1.000
_cell.length_b   1.000
_cell.length_c   1.000
_cell.angle_alpha   90.00
_cell.angle_beta   90.00
_cell.angle_gamma   90.00
#
_symmetry.space_group_name_H-M   'P 1'
#
loop_
_entity.id
_entity.type
_entity.pdbx_description
1 polymer ?
#
loop_
_entity_poly.entity_id
_entity_poly.type
_entity_poly.pdbx_seq_one_letter_code
_entity_poly.pdbx_strand_id
1 'polypeptide(L)'
;MLAMPTQIEIYEDMSTLSSLMVEAARTHDWDRLVGLERSVSSLREILIAEDDNASLSVAEVERKRSLIQRILQDDAEIRRHTEPWMEHVRKFLGGETMRKNVERAYSTGR
;
A
#
# COMPACT_ATOMS: atom_id res chain seq x y z
N MET A 1 15.83 -16.59 23.91
CA MET A 1 16.25 -15.59 22.92
C MET A 1 15.32 -15.76 21.73
N LEU A 2 14.45 -14.78 21.46
CA LEU A 2 13.68 -14.81 20.21
C LEU A 2 14.70 -14.55 19.09
N ALA A 3 14.87 -15.53 18.19
CA ALA A 3 15.68 -15.31 17.01
C ALA A 3 15.09 -14.11 16.25
N MET A 4 15.92 -13.11 15.95
CA MET A 4 15.50 -12.04 15.06
C MET A 4 15.20 -12.69 13.70
N PRO A 5 14.06 -12.37 13.06
CA PRO A 5 13.74 -12.93 11.76
C PRO A 5 14.82 -12.55 10.76
N THR A 6 15.20 -13.49 9.91
CA THR A 6 16.15 -13.26 8.84
C THR A 6 15.57 -12.31 7.79
N GLN A 7 16.43 -11.65 7.02
CA GLN A 7 16.03 -10.74 5.95
C GLN A 7 15.02 -11.40 4.98
N ILE A 8 15.18 -12.69 4.69
CA ILE A 8 14.29 -13.45 3.80
C ILE A 8 12.92 -13.68 4.43
N GLU A 9 12.85 -14.01 5.72
CA GLU A 9 11.58 -14.16 6.45
C GLU A 9 10.79 -12.85 6.44
N ILE A 10 11.45 -11.70 6.60
CA ILE A 10 10.80 -10.39 6.51
C ILE A 10 10.19 -10.17 5.11
N TYR A 11 10.89 -10.53 4.04
CA TYR A 11 10.33 -10.42 2.68
C TYR A 11 9.16 -11.39 2.43
N GLU A 12 9.15 -12.57 3.07
CA GLU A 12 8.04 -13.53 2.99
C GLU A 12 6.80 -13.03 3.71
N ASP A 13 6.98 -12.47 4.90
CA ASP A 13 5.91 -11.84 5.66
C ASP A 13 5.33 -10.65 4.89
N MET A 14 6.18 -9.79 4.33
CA MET A 14 5.74 -8.67 3.48
C MET A 14 4.97 -9.17 2.24
N SER A 15 5.43 -10.24 1.59
CA SER A 15 4.72 -10.83 0.45
C SER A 15 3.37 -11.46 0.83
N THR A 16 3.27 -12.01 2.04
CA THR A 16 2.01 -12.56 2.53
C THR A 16 1.02 -11.42 2.83
N LEU A 17 1.50 -10.36 3.49
CA LEU A 17 0.71 -9.17 3.79
C LEU A 17 0.25 -8.45 2.51
N SER A 18 1.10 -8.33 1.48
CA SER A 18 0.70 -7.72 0.20
C SER A 18 -0.44 -8.50 -0.47
N SER A 19 -0.40 -9.83 -0.43
CA SER A 19 -1.50 -10.66 -0.94
C SER A 19 -2.79 -10.50 -0.11
N LEU A 20 -2.69 -10.33 1.20
CA LEU A 20 -3.86 -10.01 2.04
C LEU A 20 -4.41 -8.60 1.76
N MET A 21 -3.55 -7.63 1.42
CA MET A 21 -3.96 -6.29 1.03
C MET A 21 -4.70 -6.30 -0.32
N VAL A 22 -4.29 -7.15 -1.26
CA VAL A 22 -5.05 -7.37 -2.52
C VAL A 22 -6.47 -7.85 -2.22
N GLU A 23 -6.61 -8.85 -1.34
CA GLU A 23 -7.94 -9.35 -0.97
C GLU A 23 -8.80 -8.26 -0.28
N ALA A 24 -8.22 -7.49 0.64
CA ALA A 24 -8.91 -6.38 1.29
C ALA A 24 -9.34 -5.30 0.27
N ALA A 25 -8.48 -4.97 -0.69
CA ALA A 25 -8.78 -4.01 -1.75
C ALA A 25 -9.90 -4.50 -2.69
N ARG A 26 -9.90 -5.80 -3.04
CA ARG A 26 -10.95 -6.44 -3.84
C ARG A 26 -12.31 -6.41 -3.12
N THR A 27 -12.32 -6.64 -1.80
CA THR A 27 -13.54 -6.59 -0.99
C THR A 27 -13.92 -5.18 -0.51
N HIS A 28 -13.17 -4.15 -0.89
CA HIS A 28 -13.35 -2.76 -0.44
C HIS A 28 -13.32 -2.60 1.09
N ASP A 29 -12.56 -3.48 1.78
CA ASP A 29 -12.37 -3.45 3.22
C ASP A 29 -11.23 -2.49 3.57
N TRP A 30 -11.54 -1.20 3.54
CA TRP A 30 -10.55 -0.12 3.69
C TRP A 30 -9.91 -0.09 5.07
N ASP A 31 -10.66 -0.40 6.12
CA ASP A 31 -10.14 -0.43 7.50
C ASP A 31 -9.07 -1.53 7.63
N ARG A 32 -9.36 -2.72 7.08
CA ARG A 32 -8.39 -3.81 7.03
C ARG A 32 -7.18 -3.47 6.15
N LEU A 33 -7.39 -2.81 5.01
CA LEU A 33 -6.30 -2.39 4.13
C LEU A 33 -5.32 -1.46 4.85
N VAL A 34 -5.82 -0.47 5.59
CA VAL A 34 -5.00 0.45 6.39
C VAL A 34 -4.26 -0.27 7.53
N GLY A 35 -4.91 -1.25 8.18
CA GLY A 35 -4.27 -2.07 9.22
C GLY A 35 -3.11 -2.92 8.67
N LEU A 36 -3.31 -3.52 7.49
CA LEU A 36 -2.29 -4.30 6.81
C LEU A 36 -1.13 -3.43 6.33
N GLU A 37 -1.39 -2.24 5.79
CA GLU A 37 -0.37 -1.28 5.37
C GLU A 37 0.59 -0.95 6.52
N ARG A 38 0.06 -0.66 7.72
CA ARG A 38 0.89 -0.39 8.91
C ARG A 38 1.81 -1.56 9.26
N SER A 39 1.34 -2.79 9.08
CA SER A 39 2.13 -4.00 9.34
C SER A 39 3.28 -4.11 8.33
N VAL A 40 3.02 -3.86 7.04
CA VAL A 40 4.04 -3.83 5.98
C VAL A 40 5.06 -2.71 6.22
N SER A 41 4.60 -1.51 6.64
CA SER A 41 5.49 -0.40 7.00
C SER A 41 6.43 -0.75 8.14
N SER A 42 5.94 -1.40 9.19
CA SER A 42 6.78 -1.82 10.32
C SER A 42 7.85 -2.84 9.91
N LEU A 43 7.51 -3.82 9.06
CA LEU A 43 8.49 -4.77 8.53
C LEU A 43 9.53 -4.09 7.64
N ARG A 44 9.11 -3.13 6.81
CA ARG A 44 10.02 -2.33 5.99
C ARG A 44 10.99 -1.51 6.85
N GLU A 45 10.53 -0.94 7.96
CA GLU A 45 11.40 -0.19 8.89
C GLU A 45 12.45 -1.09 9.53
N ILE A 46 12.08 -2.30 9.95
CA ILE A 46 13.02 -3.31 10.46
C ILE A 46 14.06 -3.65 9.40
N LEU A 47 13.61 -3.90 8.17
CA LEU A 47 14.49 -4.22 7.04
C LEU A 47 15.48 -3.10 6.68
N ILE A 48 15.09 -1.83 6.86
CA ILE A 48 15.97 -0.67 6.64
C ILE A 48 16.98 -0.52 7.79
N ALA A 49 16.58 -0.85 9.02
CA ALA A 49 17.42 -0.78 10.20
C ALA A 49 18.44 -1.92 10.27
N GLU A 50 18.10 -3.10 9.74
CA GLU A 50 19.03 -4.19 9.52
C GLU A 50 19.91 -3.88 8.30
N ASP A 51 21.11 -3.38 8.57
CA ASP A 51 22.15 -3.09 7.56
C ASP A 51 22.25 -4.24 6.53
N ASP A 52 22.28 -3.92 5.23
CA ASP A 52 22.21 -4.83 4.07
C ASP A 52 23.48 -5.74 3.94
N ASN A 53 24.24 -5.85 5.03
CA ASN A 53 25.50 -6.56 5.21
C ASN A 53 25.34 -8.06 5.52
N ALA A 54 24.12 -8.57 5.58
CA ALA A 54 23.89 -10.01 5.57
C ALA A 54 24.31 -10.56 4.21
N SER A 55 25.41 -11.33 4.16
CA SER A 55 25.84 -12.02 2.94
C SER A 55 24.80 -13.08 2.58
N LEU A 56 23.86 -12.70 1.71
CA LEU A 56 22.87 -13.62 1.16
C LEU A 56 23.57 -14.61 0.21
N SER A 57 23.22 -15.88 0.34
CA SER A 57 23.58 -16.88 -0.67
C SER A 57 22.90 -16.57 -2.01
N VAL A 58 23.42 -17.14 -3.10
CA VAL A 58 22.83 -16.98 -4.44
C VAL A 58 21.36 -17.42 -4.47
N ALA A 59 21.00 -18.48 -3.73
CA ALA A 59 19.62 -18.95 -3.62
C ALA A 59 18.71 -17.94 -2.89
N GLU A 60 19.22 -17.30 -1.83
CA GLU A 60 18.47 -16.29 -1.09
C GLU A 60 18.30 -14.99 -1.89
N VAL A 61 19.30 -14.61 -2.69
CA VAL A 61 19.17 -13.47 -3.62
C VAL A 61 18.07 -13.71 -4.65
N GLU A 62 18.01 -14.91 -5.23
CA GLU A 62 16.95 -15.25 -6.20
C GLU A 62 15.57 -15.30 -5.54
N ARG A 63 15.49 -15.83 -4.31
CA ARG A 63 14.26 -15.83 -3.51
C ARG A 63 13.80 -14.42 -3.16
N LYS A 64 14.71 -13.55 -2.67
CA LYS A 64 14.46 -12.12 -2.41
C LYS A 64 13.93 -11.42 -3.67
N ARG A 65 14.55 -11.67 -4.83
CA ARG A 65 14.09 -11.13 -6.12
C ARG A 65 12.66 -11.54 -6.45
N SER A 66 12.36 -12.83 -6.30
CA SER A 66 11.02 -13.39 -6.57
C SER A 66 9.96 -12.78 -5.64
N LEU A 67 10.27 -12.62 -4.35
CA LEU A 67 9.39 -11.99 -3.36
C LEU A 67 9.13 -10.52 -3.68
N ILE A 68 10.17 -9.75 -4.02
CA ILE A 68 10.02 -8.34 -4.42
C ILE A 68 9.13 -8.21 -5.65
N GLN A 69 9.31 -9.07 -6.66
CA GLN A 69 8.45 -9.03 -7.85
C GLN A 69 6.98 -9.29 -7.51
N ARG A 70 6.70 -10.24 -6.60
CA ARG A 70 5.35 -10.53 -6.13
C ARG A 70 4.74 -9.35 -5.38
N ILE A 71 5.47 -8.74 -4.45
CA ILE A 71 5.03 -7.54 -3.72
C ILE A 71 4.68 -6.41 -4.70
N LEU A 72 5.52 -6.16 -5.70
CA LEU A 72 5.26 -5.12 -6.71
C LEU A 72 4.03 -5.41 -7.58
N GLN A 73 3.77 -6.68 -7.88
CA GLN A 73 2.56 -7.09 -8.60
C GLN A 73 1.31 -6.89 -7.73
N ASP A 74 1.36 -7.30 -6.47
CA ASP A 74 0.28 -7.10 -5.50
C ASP A 74 -0.01 -5.59 -5.30
N ASP A 75 1.02 -4.75 -5.16
CA ASP A 75 0.89 -3.29 -5.10
C ASP A 75 0.20 -2.70 -6.33
N ALA A 76 0.56 -3.18 -7.53
CA ALA A 76 -0.08 -2.75 -8.76
C ALA A 76 -1.57 -3.14 -8.79
N GLU A 77 -1.92 -4.31 -8.26
CA GLU A 77 -3.31 -4.74 -8.15
C GLU A 77 -4.09 -3.92 -7.12
N ILE A 78 -3.53 -3.67 -5.94
CA ILE A 78 -4.14 -2.80 -4.92
C ILE A 78 -4.47 -1.43 -5.52
N ARG A 79 -3.54 -0.81 -6.25
CA ARG A 79 -3.76 0.49 -6.92
C ARG A 79 -4.91 0.46 -7.92
N ARG A 80 -5.10 -0.64 -8.66
CA ARG A 80 -6.23 -0.77 -9.60
C ARG A 80 -7.59 -0.72 -8.92
N HIS A 81 -7.65 -1.11 -7.64
CA HIS A 81 -8.88 -1.07 -6.84
C HIS A 81 -9.04 0.26 -6.07
N THR A 82 -7.94 0.85 -5.59
CA THR A 82 -7.98 2.07 -4.77
C THR A 82 -8.02 3.37 -5.60
N GLU A 83 -7.31 3.45 -6.72
CA GLU A 83 -7.21 4.67 -7.55
C GLU A 83 -8.56 5.13 -8.13
N PRO A 84 -9.42 4.25 -8.69
CA PRO A 84 -10.71 4.69 -9.25
C PRO A 84 -11.65 5.31 -8.22
N TRP A 85 -11.68 4.76 -7.00
CA TRP A 85 -12.49 5.32 -5.92
C TRP A 85 -11.96 6.69 -5.47
N MET A 86 -10.64 6.85 -5.37
CA MET A 86 -10.01 8.13 -5.05
C MET A 86 -10.29 9.20 -6.11
N GLU A 87 -10.31 8.84 -7.40
CA GLU A 87 -10.75 9.75 -8.46
C GLU A 87 -12.22 10.16 -8.32
N HIS A 88 -13.10 9.23 -7.95
CA HIS A 88 -14.51 9.50 -7.72
C HIS A 88 -14.71 10.47 -6.55
N VAL A 89 -14.02 10.25 -5.42
CA VAL A 89 -14.06 11.15 -4.26
C VAL A 89 -13.52 12.54 -4.61
N ARG A 90 -12.42 12.63 -5.36
CA ARG A 90 -11.87 13.92 -5.84
C ARG A 90 -12.87 14.67 -6.72
N LYS A 91 -13.56 13.98 -7.63
CA LYS A 91 -14.60 14.59 -8.48
C LYS A 91 -15.81 15.06 -7.65
N PHE A 92 -16.23 14.28 -6.66
CA PHE A 92 -17.35 14.63 -5.78
C PHE A 92 -17.03 15.87 -4.94
N LEU A 93 -15.88 15.89 -4.25
CA LEU A 93 -15.44 17.02 -3.42
C LEU A 93 -15.09 18.27 -4.25
N GLY A 94 -14.47 18.08 -5.43
CA GLY A 94 -14.16 19.16 -6.36
C GLY A 94 -15.41 19.77 -6.99
N GLY A 95 -16.41 18.93 -7.32
CA GLY A 95 -17.71 19.36 -7.82
C GLY A 95 -18.50 20.18 -6.80
N GLU A 96 -18.43 19.84 -5.51
CA GLU A 96 -19.10 20.60 -4.45
C GLU A 96 -18.48 22.00 -4.26
N THR A 97 -17.16 22.11 -4.38
CA THR A 97 -16.45 23.39 -4.33
C THR A 97 -16.79 24.27 -5.53
N MET A 98 -16.86 23.67 -6.73
CA MET A 98 -17.30 24.37 -7.94
C MET A 98 -18.76 24.85 -7.82
N ARG A 99 -19.65 24.02 -7.28
CA ARG A 99 -21.07 24.35 -7.08
C ARG A 99 -21.25 25.54 -6.13
N LYS A 100 -20.50 25.57 -5.01
CA LYS A 100 -20.51 26.69 -4.03
C LYS A 100 -20.00 28.01 -4.65
N ASN A 101 -19.00 27.97 -5.51
CA ASN A 101 -18.48 29.15 -6.20
C ASN A 101 -19.49 29.73 -7.20
N VAL A 102 -20.19 28.86 -7.93
CA VAL A 102 -21.24 29.26 -8.87
C VAL A 102 -22.43 29.89 -8.13
N GLU A 103 -22.90 29.27 -7.04
CA GLU A 103 -24.01 29.82 -6.23
C GLU A 103 -23.69 31.22 -5.66
N ARG A 104 -22.45 31.45 -5.19
CA ARG A 104 -22.00 32.77 -4.71
C ARG A 104 -21.94 33.83 -5.81
N ALA A 105 -21.54 33.45 -7.02
CA ALA A 105 -21.52 34.37 -8.16
C ALA A 105 -22.93 34.84 -8.55
N TYR A 106 -23.92 33.94 -8.49
CA TYR A 106 -25.32 34.28 -8.77
C TYR A 106 -26.04 34.97 -7.60
N SER A 107 -25.62 34.76 -6.35
CA SER A 107 -26.22 35.42 -5.18
C SER A 107 -25.74 36.86 -4.96
N THR A 108 -24.59 37.23 -5.53
CA THR A 108 -24.00 38.58 -5.38
C THR A 108 -24.54 39.57 -6.41
N GLY A 109 -25.33 39.10 -7.39
CA GLY A 109 -25.94 39.92 -8.44
C GLY A 109 -27.39 40.34 -8.18
N ARG A 110 -27.87 40.33 -6.93
CA ARG A 110 -29.25 40.74 -6.57
C ARG A 110 -29.25 41.88 -5.58
#